data_AF-A0A926CH33-F1
#
_entry.id   AF-A0A926CH33-F1
#
_cell.length_a   1.000
_cell.length_b   1.000
_cell.length_c   1.000
_cell.angle_alpha   90.00
_cell.angle_beta   90.00
_cell.angle_gamma   90.00
#
_symmetry.space_group_name_H-M   'P 1'
#
loop_
_entity.id
_entity.type
_entity.pdbx_description
1 polymer ?
#
loop_
_entity_poly.entity_id
_entity_poly.type
_entity_poly.pdbx_seq_one_letter_code
_entity_poly.pdbx_strand_id
1 'polypeptide(L)'
;RGFNNKWAVKYQTLNVGDLTEWPENETVSVETLIATRTIKKNAPLKVLGDGEITTKLTVEAHKFSAGARQKIEAAGGICVDLPWAPVPRSRSRGPNMAMVNGNKGVRRKAKPA
;
A
#
# COMPACT_ATOMS: atom_id res chain seq x y z
N ARG A 1 -13.12 -23.52 -23.05
CA ARG A 1 -11.96 -23.43 -23.96
C ARG A 1 -11.39 -22.01 -23.88
N GLY A 2 -10.08 -21.82 -23.64
CA GLY A 2 -9.45 -20.50 -23.43
C GLY A 2 -7.96 -20.59 -23.07
N PHE A 3 -7.26 -19.46 -22.97
CA PHE A 3 -5.85 -19.34 -22.58
C PHE A 3 -5.72 -18.86 -21.12
N ASN A 4 -4.81 -19.47 -20.35
CA ASN A 4 -4.49 -19.04 -18.99
C ASN A 4 -3.23 -18.17 -19.00
N ASN A 5 -3.39 -16.87 -18.74
CA ASN A 5 -2.28 -15.92 -18.66
C ASN A 5 -1.46 -16.11 -17.38
N LYS A 6 -0.34 -16.82 -17.50
CA LYS A 6 0.61 -17.06 -16.39
C LYS A 6 1.34 -15.81 -15.91
N TRP A 7 1.39 -14.75 -16.71
CA TRP A 7 2.08 -13.49 -16.40
C TRP A 7 1.16 -12.41 -15.82
N ALA A 8 -0.12 -12.72 -15.64
CA ALA A 8 -1.04 -11.78 -15.03
C ALA A 8 -0.58 -11.43 -13.60
N VAL A 9 -0.50 -10.13 -13.32
CA VAL A 9 -0.20 -9.63 -11.98
C VAL A 9 -1.40 -9.93 -11.09
N LYS A 10 -1.18 -10.78 -10.09
CA LYS A 10 -2.20 -11.09 -9.09
C LYS A 10 -2.16 -10.03 -8.00
N TYR A 11 -3.26 -9.27 -7.89
CA TYR A 11 -3.44 -8.31 -6.81
C TYR A 11 -3.96 -9.02 -5.57
N GLN A 12 -3.48 -8.59 -4.40
CA GLN A 12 -4.10 -8.88 -3.12
C GLN A 12 -5.16 -7.82 -2.87
N THR A 13 -6.34 -8.24 -2.43
CA THR A 13 -7.49 -7.38 -2.24
C THR A 13 -7.72 -7.13 -0.76
N LEU A 14 -8.06 -5.89 -0.41
CA LEU A 14 -8.43 -5.50 0.95
C LEU A 14 -9.66 -4.60 0.85
N ASN A 15 -10.68 -4.87 1.67
CA ASN A 15 -11.94 -4.14 1.62
C ASN A 15 -11.92 -2.95 2.58
N VAL A 16 -12.72 -1.93 2.30
CA VAL A 16 -12.83 -0.77 3.19
C VAL A 16 -13.49 -1.13 4.54
N GLY A 17 -14.33 -2.16 4.58
CA GLY A 17 -14.89 -2.67 5.83
C GLY A 17 -13.83 -3.21 6.80
N ASP A 18 -12.77 -3.84 6.30
CA ASP A 18 -11.69 -4.36 7.17
C ASP A 18 -10.86 -3.21 7.79
N LEU A 19 -10.99 -1.99 7.26
CA LEU A 19 -10.30 -0.80 7.77
C LEU A 19 -11.03 -0.17 8.97
N THR A 20 -12.28 -0.56 9.27
CA THR A 20 -13.00 0.01 10.42
C THR A 20 -12.44 -0.44 11.77
N GLU A 21 -11.72 -1.56 11.81
CA GLU A 21 -11.06 -2.05 13.02
C GLU A 21 -9.84 -1.21 13.43
N TRP A 22 -9.37 -0.33 12.53
CA TRP A 22 -8.22 0.52 12.77
C TRP A 22 -8.60 1.80 13.51
N PRO A 23 -7.74 2.29 14.43
CA PRO A 23 -8.01 3.52 15.16
C PRO A 23 -8.01 4.75 14.24
N GLU A 24 -8.82 5.73 14.60
CA GLU A 24 -8.99 6.96 13.83
C GLU A 24 -7.68 7.77 13.71
N ASN A 25 -7.45 8.36 12.53
CA ASN A 25 -6.26 9.12 12.15
C ASN A 25 -4.96 8.32 12.04
N GLU A 26 -5.03 6.99 11.97
CA GLU A 26 -3.86 6.18 11.66
C GLU A 26 -3.55 6.16 10.16
N THR A 27 -2.25 6.03 9.86
CA THR A 27 -1.75 5.76 8.51
C THR A 27 -1.67 4.27 8.27
N VAL A 28 -2.59 3.74 7.47
CA VAL A 28 -2.57 2.35 7.03
C VAL A 28 -1.62 2.24 5.84
N SER A 29 -0.36 1.89 6.14
CA SER A 29 0.68 1.69 5.13
C SER A 29 0.78 0.21 4.71
N VAL A 30 1.39 -0.02 3.55
CA VAL A 30 1.64 -1.41 3.08
C VAL A 30 2.57 -2.15 4.06
N GLU A 31 3.47 -1.45 4.74
CA GLU A 31 4.40 -2.03 5.70
C GLU A 31 3.71 -2.51 6.98
N THR A 32 2.76 -1.72 7.52
CA THR A 32 1.98 -2.13 8.70
C THR A 32 1.08 -3.32 8.37
N LEU A 33 0.48 -3.34 7.19
CA LEU A 33 -0.33 -4.48 6.71
C LEU A 33 0.49 -5.77 6.48
N ILE A 34 1.78 -5.63 6.13
CA ILE A 34 2.70 -6.77 6.06
C ILE A 34 3.09 -7.24 7.47
N ALA A 35 3.31 -6.31 8.40
CA ALA A 35 3.67 -6.63 9.79
C ALA A 35 2.53 -7.38 10.51
N THR A 36 1.28 -6.97 10.30
CA THR A 36 0.08 -7.67 10.79
C THR A 36 -0.21 -8.97 10.03
N ARG A 37 0.59 -9.30 9.00
CA ARG A 37 0.45 -10.45 8.11
C ARG A 37 -0.86 -10.51 7.33
N THR A 38 -1.56 -9.39 7.22
CA THR A 38 -2.76 -9.23 6.39
C THR A 38 -2.41 -9.34 4.90
N ILE A 39 -1.24 -8.84 4.51
CA ILE A 39 -0.76 -8.84 3.12
C ILE A 39 0.64 -9.48 3.04
N LYS A 40 0.92 -10.16 1.91
CA LYS A 40 2.26 -10.65 1.56
C LYS A 40 3.02 -9.60 0.74
N LYS A 41 4.32 -9.45 1.02
CA LYS A 41 5.23 -8.57 0.25
C LYS A 41 5.39 -8.88 -1.25
N ASN A 42 4.90 -10.02 -1.73
CA ASN A 42 5.16 -10.51 -3.08
C ASN A 42 4.11 -10.10 -4.13
N ALA A 43 3.00 -9.46 -3.74
CA ALA A 43 1.95 -9.06 -4.67
C ALA A 43 1.36 -7.68 -4.34
N PRO A 44 0.97 -6.88 -5.35
CA PRO A 44 0.42 -5.54 -5.15
C PRO A 44 -0.93 -5.58 -4.46
N LEU A 45 -1.13 -4.60 -3.59
CA LEU A 45 -2.40 -4.31 -2.91
C LEU A 45 -3.36 -3.53 -3.82
N LYS A 46 -4.60 -4.01 -3.89
CA LYS A 46 -5.74 -3.29 -4.45
C LYS A 46 -6.82 -3.12 -3.38
N VAL A 47 -7.24 -1.88 -3.12
CA VAL A 47 -8.32 -1.58 -2.17
C VAL A 47 -9.67 -1.59 -2.89
N LEU A 48 -10.61 -2.34 -2.33
CA LEU A 48 -11.96 -2.53 -2.85
C LEU A 48 -13.00 -1.89 -1.92
N GLY A 49 -14.08 -1.39 -2.52
CA GLY A 49 -15.11 -0.63 -1.81
C GLY A 49 -16.19 -1.48 -1.15
N ASP A 50 -15.89 -2.69 -0.71
CA ASP A 50 -16.86 -3.53 0.02
C ASP A 50 -16.88 -3.16 1.52
N GLY A 51 -18.06 -3.07 2.12
CA GLY A 51 -18.25 -2.54 3.47
C GLY A 51 -18.36 -1.00 3.55
N GLU A 52 -18.50 -0.48 4.77
CA GLU A 52 -18.61 0.96 5.07
C GLU A 52 -17.39 1.42 5.87
N ILE A 53 -16.99 2.67 5.67
CA ILE A 53 -15.90 3.31 6.41
C ILE A 53 -16.41 4.63 6.97
N THR A 54 -16.36 4.77 8.29
CA THR A 54 -16.73 5.99 9.02
C THR A 54 -15.51 6.67 9.64
N THR A 55 -14.39 5.95 9.72
CA THR A 55 -13.15 6.41 10.33
C THR A 55 -12.30 7.19 9.31
N LYS A 56 -11.71 8.29 9.78
CA LYS A 56 -10.74 9.07 9.00
C LYS A 56 -9.41 8.34 8.99
N LEU A 57 -9.00 7.82 7.84
CA LEU A 57 -7.75 7.09 7.67
C LEU A 57 -6.95 7.61 6.48
N THR A 58 -5.62 7.55 6.60
CA THR A 58 -4.73 7.72 5.46
C THR A 58 -4.37 6.33 4.94
N VAL A 59 -4.85 5.99 3.75
CA VAL A 59 -4.66 4.65 3.17
C VAL A 59 -3.65 4.72 2.04
N GLU A 60 -2.55 3.98 2.19
CA GLU A 60 -1.52 3.86 1.17
C GLU A 60 -1.65 2.52 0.45
N ALA A 61 -1.88 2.53 -0.86
CA ALA A 61 -2.01 1.30 -1.65
C ALA A 61 -1.53 1.47 -3.09
N HIS A 62 -1.33 0.35 -3.77
CA HIS A 62 -0.86 0.37 -5.17
C HIS A 62 -1.97 0.63 -6.18
N LYS A 63 -3.22 0.31 -5.82
CA LYS A 63 -4.38 0.55 -6.67
C LYS A 63 -5.64 0.68 -5.82
N PHE A 64 -6.53 1.59 -6.21
CA PHE A 64 -7.85 1.71 -5.60
C PHE A 64 -8.93 1.45 -6.64
N SER A 65 -10.04 0.86 -6.20
CA SER A 65 -11.28 0.85 -6.97
C SER A 65 -12.00 2.21 -6.88
N ALA A 66 -12.83 2.52 -7.87
CA ALA A 66 -13.59 3.78 -7.89
C ALA A 66 -14.50 3.92 -6.65
N GLY A 67 -15.21 2.85 -6.28
CA GLY A 67 -16.06 2.83 -5.09
C GLY A 67 -15.28 2.96 -3.78
N ALA A 68 -14.06 2.42 -3.70
CA ALA A 68 -13.21 2.60 -2.53
C ALA A 68 -12.79 4.06 -2.34
N ARG A 69 -12.34 4.73 -3.41
CA ARG A 69 -11.93 6.15 -3.33
C ARG A 69 -13.07 7.03 -2.85
N GLN A 70 -14.25 6.87 -3.45
CA GLN A 70 -15.44 7.64 -3.04
C GLN A 70 -15.79 7.45 -1.57
N LYS A 71 -15.73 6.22 -1.06
CA LYS A 71 -16.02 5.92 0.35
C LYS A 71 -14.97 6.51 1.30
N ILE A 72 -13.68 6.39 0.95
CA ILE A 72 -12.58 6.95 1.76
C ILE A 72 -12.64 8.48 1.79
N GLU A 73 -12.91 9.12 0.65
CA GLU A 73 -13.08 10.57 0.55
C GLU A 73 -14.32 11.05 1.32
N ALA A 74 -15.42 10.30 1.26
CA ALA A 74 -16.64 10.60 2.03
C ALA A 74 -16.43 10.52 3.55
N ALA A 75 -15.59 9.60 4.01
CA ALA A 75 -15.16 9.54 5.42
C ALA A 75 -14.19 10.67 5.79
N GLY A 76 -13.71 11.46 4.83
CA GLY A 76 -12.71 12.51 5.04
C GLY A 76 -11.28 11.99 5.18
N GLY A 77 -11.00 10.80 4.64
CA GLY A 77 -9.68 10.19 4.57
C GLY A 77 -8.86 10.61 3.34
N ILE A 78 -7.62 10.13 3.27
CA ILE A 78 -6.68 10.44 2.18
C ILE A 78 -6.24 9.13 1.52
N CYS A 79 -6.34 9.07 0.19
CA CYS A 79 -5.79 7.96 -0.59
C CYS A 79 -4.42 8.32 -1.20
N VAL A 80 -3.40 7.54 -0.88
CA VAL A 80 -2.04 7.69 -1.43
C VAL A 80 -1.75 6.52 -2.38
N ASP A 81 -1.64 6.82 -3.67
CA ASP A 81 -1.25 5.84 -4.69
C ASP A 81 0.27 5.62 -4.68
N LEU A 82 0.71 4.40 -4.35
CA LEU A 82 2.12 4.02 -4.36
C LEU A 82 2.50 3.25 -5.63
N PRO A 83 3.62 3.59 -6.31
CA PRO A 83 4.07 2.82 -7.45
C PRO A 83 4.50 1.41 -7.02
N TRP A 84 3.94 0.37 -7.65
CA TRP A 84 4.45 -1.00 -7.50
C TRP A 84 5.60 -1.23 -8.48
N ALA A 85 6.81 -1.35 -7.95
CA ALA A 85 7.95 -1.87 -8.70
C ALA A 85 8.18 -3.33 -8.29
N PRO A 86 8.09 -4.32 -9.20
CA PRO A 86 8.48 -5.68 -8.86
C PRO A 86 9.97 -5.68 -8.53
N VAL A 87 10.30 -5.92 -7.27
CA VAL A 87 11.70 -6.04 -6.85
C VAL A 87 12.33 -7.20 -7.63
N PRO A 88 13.40 -6.97 -8.41
CA PRO A 88 14.12 -8.08 -9.03
C PRO A 88 14.62 -8.97 -7.91
N ARG A 89 14.27 -10.25 -7.95
CA ARG A 89 14.73 -11.23 -6.97
C ARG A 89 16.24 -11.38 -7.17
N SER A 90 17.03 -10.59 -6.46
CA SER A 90 18.50 -10.70 -6.47
C SER A 90 18.87 -12.14 -6.16
N ARG A 91 19.58 -12.81 -7.09
CA ARG A 91 20.16 -14.14 -6.84
C ARG A 91 21.32 -14.10 -5.85
N SER A 92 21.83 -12.90 -5.53
CA SER A 92 22.84 -12.68 -4.50
C SER A 92 22.17 -12.21 -3.21
N ARG A 93 22.74 -12.53 -2.05
CA ARG A 93 22.20 -12.28 -0.70
C ARG A 93 21.74 -10.81 -0.50
N GLY A 94 20.46 -10.55 -0.77
CA GLY A 94 19.63 -9.42 -0.29
C GLY A 94 19.93 -8.01 -0.84
N PRO A 95 18.90 -7.21 -1.19
CA PRO A 95 18.95 -5.76 -1.05
C PRO A 95 18.67 -5.37 0.42
N ASN A 96 19.52 -4.52 1.00
CA ASN A 96 19.33 -3.96 2.34
C ASN A 96 18.08 -3.04 2.35
N MET A 97 17.11 -3.32 3.22
CA MET A 97 15.74 -2.79 3.08
C MET A 97 15.55 -1.34 3.57
N ALA A 98 16.57 -0.74 4.20
CA ALA A 98 16.55 0.64 4.71
C ALA A 98 16.62 1.74 3.62
N MET A 99 16.67 1.38 2.33
CA MET A 99 16.93 2.32 1.23
C MET A 99 15.76 2.54 0.26
N VAL A 100 14.57 1.95 0.47
CA VAL A 100 13.50 2.01 -0.56
C VAL A 100 12.34 2.95 -0.21
N ASN A 101 12.08 3.26 1.07
CA ASN A 101 11.03 4.23 1.46
C ASN A 101 11.57 5.43 2.25
N GLY A 102 12.75 5.92 1.89
CA GLY A 102 13.36 7.13 2.48
C GLY A 102 13.33 8.31 1.51
N ASN A 103 12.35 9.20 1.66
CA ASN A 103 12.44 10.64 1.38
C ASN A 103 13.34 11.05 0.19
N LYS A 104 12.76 11.18 -1.01
CA LYS A 104 13.38 11.99 -2.07
C LYS A 104 13.21 13.48 -1.74
N GLY A 105 14.15 14.03 -0.99
CA GLY A 105 14.41 15.48 -1.04
C GLY A 105 14.61 16.22 0.29
N VAL A 106 15.57 15.84 1.13
CA VAL A 106 16.26 16.85 1.96
C VAL A 106 17.76 16.55 1.95
N ARG A 107 18.48 17.25 1.07
CA ARG A 107 19.95 17.38 1.16
C ARG A 107 20.25 18.11 2.46
N ARG A 108 20.50 17.39 3.56
CA ARG A 108 21.17 17.97 4.73
C ARG A 108 22.58 18.35 4.29
N LYS A 109 22.80 19.61 3.90
CA LYS A 109 24.14 20.18 3.86
C LYS A 109 24.67 20.15 5.30
N ALA A 110 25.61 19.25 5.56
CA ALA A 110 26.43 19.34 6.75
C ALA A 110 27.26 20.63 6.67
N LYS A 111 27.15 21.48 7.67
CA LYS A 111 28.12 22.54 7.98
C LYS A 111 29.10 21.93 8.98
N PRO A 112 30.42 22.12 8.80
CA PRO A 112 31.21 22.42 10.01
C PRO A 112 32.34 23.45 9.82
N ALA A 113 32.56 24.18 10.92
CA ALA A 113 33.67 25.06 11.34
C ALA A 113 34.18 26.12 10.35
#